data_AF-A0A8T6YFN9-F1
#
_entry.id   AF-A0A8T6YFN9-F1
#
_cell.length_a   1.000
_cell.length_b   1.000
_cell.length_c   1.000
_cell.angle_alpha   90.00
_cell.angle_beta   90.00
_cell.angle_gamma   90.00
#
_symmetry.space_group_name_H-M   'P 1'
#
loop_
_entity.id
_entity.type
_entity.pdbx_description
1 polymer ?
#
loop_
_entity_poly.entity_id
_entity_poly.type
_entity_poly.pdbx_seq_one_letter_code
_entity_poly.pdbx_strand_id
1 'polypeptide(L)' 'MLGFSELFLILFVLPFLLIGLGALILWLWMLIDCLKRPDDKFAYGGTNAKLIWVLVIIFLGLIGALVYYFLIKREVKL' A
#
# COMPACT_ATOMS: atom_id res chain seq x y z
N MET A 1 20.53 26.68 21.69
CA MET A 1 19.78 27.23 20.53
C MET A 1 19.75 26.14 19.48
N LEU A 2 18.58 25.76 18.94
CA LEU A 2 18.53 24.80 17.83
C LEU A 2 19.16 25.46 16.60
N GLY A 3 20.20 24.85 16.03
CA GLY A 3 20.83 25.33 14.81
C GLY A 3 19.98 25.07 13.56
N PHE A 4 20.37 25.71 12.46
CA PHE A 4 19.70 25.58 11.16
C PHE A 4 19.69 24.11 10.67
N SER A 5 20.75 23.35 10.95
CA SER A 5 20.86 21.92 10.65
C SER A 5 19.79 21.08 11.33
N GLU A 6 19.51 21.34 12.60
CA GLU A 6 18.54 20.62 13.41
C GLU A 6 17.13 20.94 12.96
N LEU A 7 16.87 22.20 12.58
CA LEU A 7 15.60 22.62 12.00
C LEU A 7 15.32 21.89 10.68
N PHE A 8 16.33 21.79 9.81
CA PHE A 8 16.23 21.06 8.54
C PHE A 8 15.92 19.57 8.75
N LEU A 9 16.62 18.90 9.68
CA LEU A 9 16.37 17.49 10.01
C LEU A 9 14.94 17.26 10.49
N ILE A 10 14.44 18.10 11.40
CA ILE A 10 13.10 17.92 12.00
C ILE A 10 12.00 18.25 10.98
N LEU A 11 12.17 19.28 10.16
CA LEU A 11 11.12 19.72 9.23
C LEU A 11 11.08 18.93 7.92
N PHE A 12 12.22 18.39 7.47
CA PHE A 12 12.30 17.70 6.19
C PHE A 12 12.64 16.23 6.31
N VAL A 13 13.59 15.83 7.16
CA VAL A 13 13.98 14.41 7.20
C VAL A 13 12.96 13.57 7.97
N LEU A 14 12.55 14.03 9.15
CA LEU A 14 11.63 13.29 10.01
C LEU A 14 10.26 13.01 9.34
N PRO A 15 9.58 13.99 8.71
CA PRO A 15 8.25 13.76 8.15
C PRO A 15 8.30 12.84 6.92
N PHE A 16 9.32 12.98 6.08
CA PHE A 16 9.50 12.11 4.92
C PHE A 16 9.80 10.66 5.34
N LEU A 17 10.57 10.48 6.42
CA LEU A 17 10.80 9.15 6.98
C LEU A 17 9.51 8.52 7.51
N LEU A 18 8.68 9.29 8.22
CA LEU A 18 7.37 8.83 8.70
C LEU A 18 6.42 8.48 7.54
N ILE A 19 6.37 9.30 6.49
CA ILE A 19 5.57 9.04 5.29
C ILE A 19 6.08 7.77 4.58
N GLY A 20 7.39 7.60 4.44
CA GLY A 20 8.00 6.41 3.84
C GLY A 20 7.65 5.13 4.61
N LEU A 21 7.72 5.17 5.94
CA LEU A 21 7.30 4.05 6.79
C LEU A 21 5.80 3.78 6.66
N GLY A 22 4.97 4.82 6.66
CA GLY A 22 3.52 4.68 6.45
C GLY A 22 3.18 4.05 5.10
N ALA A 23 3.86 4.48 4.04
CA ALA A 23 3.71 3.91 2.70
C ALA A 23 4.12 2.43 2.65
N LEU A 24 5.21 2.06 3.32
CA LEU A 24 5.68 0.67 3.39
C LEU A 24 4.71 -0.21 4.19
N ILE A 25 4.19 0.29 5.32
CA ILE A 25 3.17 -0.39 6.11
C ILE A 25 1.89 -0.59 5.29
N LEU A 26 1.42 0.44 4.57
CA LEU A 26 0.25 0.35 3.71
C LEU A 26 0.45 -0.68 2.61
N TRP A 27 1.60 -0.66 1.95
CA TRP A 27 1.94 -1.59 0.89
C TRP A 27 1.94 -3.05 1.38
N LEU A 28 2.64 -3.33 2.49
CA LEU A 28 2.67 -4.66 3.09
C LEU A 28 1.29 -5.10 3.57
N TRP A 29 0.52 -4.20 4.17
CA TRP A 29 -0.82 -4.51 4.65
C TRP A 29 -1.76 -4.91 3.50
N MET A 30 -1.67 -4.23 2.35
CA MET A 30 -2.45 -4.61 1.16
C MET A 30 -1.99 -5.94 0.57
N LEU A 31 -0.68 -6.21 0.56
CA LEU A 31 -0.17 -7.50 0.11
C LEU A 31 -0.66 -8.66 1.00
N ILE A 32 -0.61 -8.47 2.32
CA ILE A 32 -1.12 -9.47 3.29
C ILE A 32 -2.63 -9.68 3.12
N ASP A 33 -3.41 -8.61 2.92
CA ASP A 33 -4.84 -8.69 2.64
C ASP A 33 -5.11 -9.50 1.37
N CYS A 34 -4.40 -9.20 0.28
CA CYS A 34 -4.53 -9.88 -1.00
C CYS A 34 -4.22 -11.38 -0.90
N LEU A 35 -3.17 -11.75 -0.17
CA LEU A 35 -2.79 -13.17 0.01
C LEU A 35 -3.79 -13.94 0.86
N LYS A 36 -4.38 -13.30 1.88
CA LYS A 36 -5.37 -13.92 2.78
C LYS A 36 -6.79 -13.94 2.20
N ARG A 37 -7.05 -13.13 1.17
CA ARG A 37 -8.38 -13.03 0.56
C ARG A 37 -8.75 -14.32 -0.20
N PRO A 38 -9.96 -14.86 -0.01
CA PRO A 38 -10.47 -15.96 -0.82
C PRO A 38 -10.57 -15.60 -2.32
N ASP A 39 -10.36 -16.56 -3.21
CA ASP A 39 -10.31 -16.31 -4.67
C ASP A 39 -11.65 -15.85 -5.25
N ASP A 40 -12.77 -16.21 -4.62
CA ASP A 40 -14.14 -15.79 -4.96
C ASP A 40 -14.45 -14.33 -4.59
N LYS A 41 -13.58 -13.67 -3.82
CA LYS A 41 -13.77 -12.29 -3.32
C LYS A 41 -13.03 -11.24 -4.13
N PHE A 42 -12.51 -11.60 -5.30
CA PHE A 42 -11.91 -10.65 -6.24
C PHE A 42 -12.93 -10.24 -7.29
N ALA A 43 -13.30 -8.97 -7.30
CA ALA A 43 -14.24 -8.42 -8.29
C ALA A 43 -13.69 -8.47 -9.73
N TYR A 44 -12.36 -8.43 -9.90
CA TYR A 44 -11.68 -8.35 -11.19
C TYR A 44 -10.57 -9.41 -11.30
N GLY A 45 -10.47 -10.08 -12.45
CA GLY A 45 -9.32 -10.94 -12.79
C GLY A 45 -9.61 -12.43 -13.02
N GLY A 46 -10.87 -12.86 -12.91
CA GLY A 46 -11.28 -14.24 -13.24
C GLY A 46 -10.54 -15.31 -12.43
N THR A 47 -10.26 -16.46 -13.04
CA THR A 47 -9.64 -17.64 -12.39
C THR A 47 -8.30 -17.36 -11.69
N ASN A 48 -7.52 -16.39 -12.19
CA ASN A 48 -6.20 -16.06 -11.67
C ASN A 48 -6.16 -14.69 -10.96
N ALA A 49 -7.31 -14.16 -10.54
CA ALA A 49 -7.43 -12.82 -9.99
C ALA A 49 -6.43 -12.54 -8.86
N LYS A 50 -6.31 -13.45 -7.89
CA LYS A 50 -5.35 -13.32 -6.78
C LYS A 50 -3.92 -13.14 -7.27
N LEU A 51 -3.47 -14.00 -8.20
CA LEU A 51 -2.11 -13.94 -8.72
C LEU A 51 -1.85 -12.60 -9.42
N ILE A 52 -2.79 -12.15 -10.25
CA ILE A 52 -2.69 -10.87 -10.95
C ILE A 52 -2.55 -9.72 -9.94
N TRP A 53 -3.40 -9.69 -8.91
CA TRP A 53 -3.36 -8.62 -7.90
C TRP A 53 -2.09 -8.65 -7.03
N VAL A 54 -1.58 -9.82 -6.69
CA VAL A 54 -0.29 -9.96 -6.01
C VAL A 54 0.84 -9.35 -6.86
N LEU A 55 0.87 -9.67 -8.17
CA LEU A 55 1.87 -9.10 -9.08
C LEU A 55 1.73 -7.58 -9.22
N VAL A 56 0.49 -7.07 -9.35
CA VAL A 56 0.20 -5.63 -9.38
C VAL A 56 0.74 -4.94 -8.12
N ILE A 57 0.45 -5.46 -6.93
CA ILE A 57 0.92 -4.86 -5.67
C ILE A 57 2.45 -4.90 -5.60
N ILE A 58 3.09 -6.00 -5.97
CA ILE A 58 4.56 -6.15 -5.89
C ILE A 58 5.28 -5.23 -6.88
N PHE A 59 4.89 -5.22 -8.16
CA PHE A 59 5.60 -4.47 -9.19
C PHE A 59 5.30 -2.97 -9.18
N LEU A 60 4.09 -2.56 -8.79
CA LEU A 60 3.71 -1.14 -8.74
C LEU A 60 3.90 -0.52 -7.35
N GLY A 61 4.30 -1.32 -6.35
CA GLY A 61 4.57 -0.83 -5.00
C GLY A 61 3.36 -0.11 -4.39
N LEU A 62 3.60 1.11 -3.87
CA LEU A 62 2.56 1.94 -3.26
C LEU A 62 1.36 2.19 -4.20
N ILE A 63 1.61 2.41 -5.49
CA ILE A 63 0.55 2.64 -6.48
C ILE A 63 -0.32 1.39 -6.59
N GLY A 64 0.29 0.20 -6.72
CA GLY A 64 -0.43 -1.07 -6.77
C GLY A 64 -1.26 -1.33 -5.52
N ALA A 65 -0.72 -1.02 -4.34
CA ALA A 65 -1.44 -1.14 -3.07
C ALA A 65 -2.64 -0.19 -2.99
N LEU A 66 -2.52 1.07 -3.44
CA LEU A 66 -3.64 2.01 -3.47
C LEU A 66 -4.73 1.56 -4.45
N VAL A 67 -4.35 1.10 -5.64
CA VAL A 67 -5.31 0.57 -6.63
C VAL A 67 -6.05 -0.64 -6.06
N TYR A 68 -5.33 -1.59 -5.45
CA TYR A 68 -5.94 -2.74 -4.76
C TYR A 68 -6.90 -2.30 -3.64
N TYR A 69 -6.51 -1.32 -2.83
CA TYR A 69 -7.34 -0.80 -1.75
C TYR A 69 -8.69 -0.29 -2.27
N PHE A 70 -8.67 0.55 -3.32
CA PHE A 70 -9.89 1.15 -3.86
C PHE A 70 -10.77 0.16 -4.64
N LEU A 71 -10.17 -0.76 -5.41
CA LEU A 71 -10.89 -1.66 -6.32
C LEU A 71 -11.24 -3.03 -5.75
N ILE A 72 -10.54 -3.51 -4.72
CA ILE A 72 -10.76 -4.85 -4.15
C ILE A 72 -11.14 -4.77 -2.68
N LYS A 73 -10.41 -3.99 -1.89
CA LYS A 73 -10.65 -3.95 -0.43
C LYS A 73 -11.90 -3.15 -0.07
N ARG A 74 -12.15 -2.02 -0.74
CA ARG A 74 -13.27 -1.12 -0.46
C ARG A 74 -14.61 -1.58 -1.06
N GLU A 75 -14.58 -2.35 -2.15
CA GLU A 75 -15.75 -2.81 -2.93
C GLU A 75 -16.64 -3.86 -2.21
N VAL A 76 -16.40 -4.19 -0.94
CA VAL A 76 -17.17 -5.23 -0.22
C VAL A 76 -18.47 -4.70 0.41
N LYS A 77 -19.05 -3.60 -0.06
CA LYS A 77 -20.35 -3.11 0.43
C LYS A 77 -21.14 -2.37 -0.65
N LEU A 78 -22.01 -3.08 -1.37
CA LEU A 78 -23.37 -2.67 -1.71
C LEU A 78 -24.27 -3.90 -1.71
#